data_AF-A0A850EK10-F1
#
_entry.id   AF-A0A850EK10-F1
#
_cell.length_a   1.000
_cell.length_b   1.000
_cell.length_c   1.000
_cell.angle_alpha   90.00
_cell.angle_beta   90.00
_cell.angle_gamma   90.00
#
_symmetry.space_group_name_H-M   'P 1'
#
loop_
_entity.id
_entity.type
_entity.pdbx_description
1 polymer ?
#
loop_
_entity_poly.entity_id
_entity_poly.type
_entity_poly.pdbx_seq_one_letter_code
_entity_poly.pdbx_strand_id
1 'polypeptide(L)'
;KSGYTFAGWYKDQALSNKWSFTTDTVPAADITLYAKWDINPYKVNYDSNGGSAVVSETVEYGKKVVEPAAPTKSGYTFAGW
;
A
#
# COMPACT_ATOMS: atom_id res chain seq x y z
N LYS A 1 4.11 5.69 -10.81
CA LYS A 1 5.25 5.16 -10.00
C LYS A 1 4.92 3.73 -9.61
N SER A 2 5.85 2.78 -9.71
CA SER A 2 5.57 1.39 -9.27
C SER A 2 5.18 1.37 -7.80
N GLY A 3 4.16 0.59 -7.43
CA GLY A 3 3.65 0.48 -6.07
C GLY A 3 2.78 1.65 -5.59
N TYR A 4 2.31 2.52 -6.49
CA TYR A 4 1.39 3.61 -6.16
C TYR A 4 0.25 3.70 -7.17
N THR A 5 -0.93 4.12 -6.70
CA THR A 5 -2.11 4.39 -7.53
C THR A 5 -2.39 5.88 -7.59
N PHE A 6 -2.76 6.39 -8.77
CA PHE A 6 -3.13 7.80 -8.93
C PHE A 6 -4.46 8.07 -8.22
N ALA A 7 -4.47 9.01 -7.27
CA ALA A 7 -5.64 9.33 -6.45
C ALA A 7 -6.40 10.58 -6.94
N GLY A 8 -5.74 11.42 -7.73
CA GLY A 8 -6.33 12.61 -8.33
C GLY A 8 -5.42 13.84 -8.27
N TRP A 9 -5.96 14.94 -8.77
CA TRP A 9 -5.36 16.27 -8.72
C TRP A 9 -5.94 17.07 -7.55
N TYR A 10 -5.12 17.88 -6.89
CA TYR A 10 -5.48 18.66 -5.70
C TYR A 10 -5.08 20.13 -5.89
N LYS A 11 -5.81 21.04 -5.23
CA LYS A 11 -5.64 22.50 -5.34
C LYS A 11 -4.53 23.04 -4.44
N ASP A 12 -4.08 22.23 -3.47
CA ASP A 12 -3.10 22.59 -2.47
C ASP A 12 -2.00 21.53 -2.34
N GLN A 13 -0.81 21.99 -1.94
CA GLN A 13 0.35 21.12 -1.77
C GLN A 13 0.19 20.12 -0.61
N ALA A 14 -0.69 20.40 0.36
CA ALA A 14 -1.03 19.47 1.45
C ALA A 14 -1.97 18.34 1.00
N LEU A 15 -2.41 18.35 -0.26
CA LEU A 15 -3.26 17.32 -0.88
C LEU A 15 -4.58 17.12 -0.11
N SER A 16 -5.15 18.21 0.39
CA SER A 16 -6.35 18.21 1.23
C SER A 16 -7.63 18.61 0.47
N ASN A 17 -7.51 19.45 -0.56
CA ASN A 17 -8.60 19.96 -1.37
C ASN A 17 -8.53 19.41 -2.80
N LYS A 18 -9.32 18.37 -3.08
CA LYS A 18 -9.32 17.68 -4.37
C LYS A 18 -9.93 18.55 -5.46
N TRP A 19 -9.30 18.59 -6.63
CA TRP A 19 -9.88 19.19 -7.84
C TRP A 19 -10.93 18.26 -8.45
N SER A 20 -12.10 18.82 -8.73
CA SER A 20 -13.21 18.16 -9.40
C SER A 20 -13.34 18.66 -10.83
N PHE A 21 -13.03 17.80 -11.81
CA PHE A 21 -13.15 18.14 -13.23
C PHE A 21 -14.58 18.34 -13.73
N THR A 22 -15.58 18.05 -12.90
CA THR A 22 -17.00 18.22 -13.24
C THR A 22 -17.60 19.49 -12.67
N THR A 23 -17.04 20.04 -11.58
CA THR A 23 -17.66 21.16 -10.84
C THR A 23 -16.73 22.35 -10.67
N ASP A 24 -15.41 22.14 -10.61
CA ASP A 24 -14.49 23.25 -10.47
C ASP A 24 -14.25 23.93 -11.82
N THR A 25 -14.06 25.24 -11.76
CA THR A 25 -13.77 26.08 -12.93
C THR A 25 -12.39 26.70 -12.76
N VAL A 26 -11.65 26.80 -13.87
CA VAL A 26 -10.35 27.48 -13.87
C VAL A 26 -10.61 28.97 -13.60
N PRO A 27 -9.93 29.59 -12.62
CA PRO A 27 -10.09 31.01 -12.34
C PRO A 27 -9.50 31.88 -13.46
N ALA A 28 -9.75 33.18 -13.41
CA ALA A 28 -9.15 34.17 -14.33
C ALA A 28 -7.66 34.46 -13.99
N ALA A 29 -6.89 33.41 -13.69
CA ALA A 29 -5.47 33.41 -13.38
C ALA A 29 -4.92 31.98 -13.55
N ASP A 30 -3.59 31.86 -13.63
CA ASP A 30 -2.93 30.56 -13.67
C ASP A 30 -3.19 29.76 -12.38
N ILE A 31 -3.37 28.45 -12.52
CA ILE A 31 -3.50 27.53 -11.39
C ILE A 31 -2.48 26.41 -11.50
N THR A 32 -2.04 25.93 -10.35
CA THR A 32 -1.23 24.71 -10.23
C THR A 32 -2.05 23.66 -9.51
N LEU A 33 -2.12 22.48 -10.10
CA LEU A 33 -2.70 21.30 -9.46
C LEU A 33 -1.59 20.32 -9.06
N TYR A 34 -1.77 19.68 -7.91
CA TYR A 34 -0.82 18.75 -7.31
C TYR A 34 -1.33 17.32 -7.44
N ALA A 35 -0.54 16.43 -8.05
CA ALA A 35 -0.90 15.03 -8.19
C ALA A 35 -0.73 14.29 -6.85
N LYS A 36 -1.79 13.64 -6.37
CA LYS A 36 -1.73 12.70 -5.25
C LYS A 36 -1.60 11.27 -5.75
N TRP A 37 -0.69 10.53 -5.12
CA TRP A 37 -0.46 9.11 -5.36
C TRP A 37 -0.58 8.36 -4.04
N ASP A 38 -1.48 7.39 -3.97
CA ASP A 38 -1.66 6.55 -2.78
C ASP A 38 -0.73 5.33 -2.87
N ILE A 39 -0.12 4.96 -1.74
CA ILE A 39 0.75 3.77 -1.66
C ILE A 39 -0.12 2.52 -1.76
N ASN A 40 0.25 1.60 -2.64
CA ASN A 40 -0.49 0.36 -2.80
C ASN A 40 -0.13 -0.63 -1.68
N PRO A 41 -1.12 -1.22 -1.01
CA PRO A 41 -0.90 -2.33 -0.11
C PRO A 41 -0.76 -3.65 -0.89
N TYR A 42 0.04 -4.57 -0.37
CA TYR A 42 0.23 -5.91 -0.89
C TYR A 42 0.05 -6.95 0.22
N LYS A 43 -0.61 -8.05 -0.12
CA LYS A 43 -0.83 -9.16 0.81
C LYS A 43 0.37 -10.11 0.78
N VAL A 44 0.93 -10.40 1.95
CA VAL A 44 1.97 -11.41 2.14
C VAL A 44 1.32 -12.65 2.75
N ASN A 45 1.38 -13.76 2.00
CA ASN A 45 0.87 -15.05 2.44
C ASN A 45 2.06 -15.93 2.84
N TYR A 46 1.94 -16.59 3.99
CA TYR A 46 2.95 -17.51 4.51
C TYR A 46 2.49 -18.94 4.30
N ASP A 47 3.22 -19.70 3.49
CA ASP A 47 2.98 -21.13 3.28
C ASP A 47 3.95 -21.92 4.17
N SER A 48 3.41 -22.60 5.18
CA SER A 48 4.18 -23.43 6.11
C SER A 48 4.47 -24.84 5.58
N ASN A 49 4.14 -25.12 4.31
CA ASN A 49 4.34 -26.40 3.64
C ASN A 49 3.75 -27.58 4.44
N GLY A 50 2.47 -27.46 4.80
CA GLY A 50 1.74 -28.44 5.61
C GLY A 50 2.03 -28.40 7.12
N GLY A 51 2.68 -27.33 7.60
CA GLY A 51 2.77 -27.03 9.03
C GLY A 51 1.53 -26.32 9.58
N SER A 52 1.65 -25.75 10.79
CA SER A 52 0.61 -24.90 11.37
C SER A 52 0.34 -23.68 10.51
N ALA A 53 -0.90 -23.17 10.55
CA ALA A 53 -1.28 -21.97 9.81
C ALA A 53 -0.54 -20.74 10.33
N VAL A 54 -0.17 -19.85 9.42
CA VAL A 54 0.42 -18.54 9.73
C VAL A 54 -0.44 -17.46 9.10
N VAL A 55 -0.77 -16.44 9.91
CA VAL A 55 -1.67 -15.37 9.49
C VAL A 55 -0.99 -14.50 8.44
N SER A 56 -1.66 -14.27 7.32
CA SER A 56 -1.21 -13.33 6.29
C SER A 56 -1.26 -11.90 6.80
N GLU A 57 -0.37 -11.05 6.31
CA GLU A 57 -0.39 -9.62 6.60
C GLU A 57 -0.53 -8.79 5.32
N THR A 58 -0.90 -7.52 5.48
CA THR A 58 -0.98 -6.55 4.38
C THR A 58 0.00 -5.43 4.66
N VAL A 59 0.91 -5.19 3.71
CA VAL A 59 2.04 -4.26 3.88
C VAL A 59 2.06 -3.27 2.73
N GLU A 60 2.31 -2.02 3.06
CA GLU A 60 2.53 -0.95 2.08
C GLU A 60 3.77 -1.22 1.22
N TYR A 61 3.70 -0.86 -0.07
CA TYR A 61 4.84 -0.94 -0.96
C TYR A 61 6.12 -0.30 -0.38
N GLY A 62 7.22 -1.05 -0.44
CA GLY A 62 8.54 -0.60 0.03
C GLY A 62 8.73 -0.61 1.54
N LYS A 63 7.73 -1.05 2.32
CA LYS A 63 7.89 -1.31 3.75
C LYS A 63 8.37 -2.74 4.01
N LYS A 64 8.96 -2.95 5.19
CA LYS A 64 9.37 -4.26 5.66
C LYS A 64 8.17 -4.99 6.27
N VAL A 65 8.05 -6.28 5.98
CA VAL A 65 7.22 -7.22 6.73
C VAL A 65 7.82 -7.47 8.11
N VAL A 66 6.96 -7.78 9.08
CA VAL A 66 7.40 -8.27 10.39
C VAL A 66 7.48 -9.78 10.30
N GLU A 67 8.62 -10.34 10.68
CA GLU A 67 8.79 -11.79 10.66
C GLU A 67 7.71 -12.45 11.55
N PRO A 68 6.86 -13.34 11.00
CA PRO A 68 5.81 -13.96 11.77
C PRO A 68 6.36 -15.06 12.67
N ALA A 69 5.58 -15.47 13.67
CA ALA A 69 5.94 -16.58 14.54
C ALA A 69 6.21 -17.86 13.72
N ALA A 70 7.29 -18.56 14.06
CA ALA A 70 7.68 -19.81 13.41
C ALA A 70 6.50 -20.83 13.41
N PRO A 71 6.22 -21.49 12.27
CA PRO A 71 5.21 -22.53 12.21
C PRO A 71 5.76 -23.82 12.84
N THR A 72 4.86 -24.72 13.21
CA THR A 72 5.21 -26.06 13.69
C THR A 72 4.85 -27.11 12.65
N LYS A 73 5.70 -28.12 12.47
CA LYS A 73 5.45 -29.28 11.59
C LYS A 73 5.99 -30.54 12.25
N SER A 74 5.13 -31.54 12.46
CA SER A 74 5.48 -32.77 13.19
C SER A 74 6.65 -33.51 12.51
N GLY A 75 7.69 -33.84 13.28
CA GLY A 75 8.90 -34.50 12.78
C GLY A 75 9.94 -33.58 12.13
N TYR A 76 9.75 -32.26 12.15
CA TYR A 76 10.67 -31.29 11.55
C TYR A 76 11.04 -30.18 12.54
N THR A 77 12.21 -29.57 12.33
CA THR A 77 12.64 -28.32 13.00
C THR A 77 12.55 -27.18 12.00
N PHE A 78 11.96 -26.05 12.41
CA PHE A 78 11.88 -24.86 11.57
C PHE A 78 13.27 -24.23 11.39
N ALA A 79 13.66 -23.98 10.14
CA ALA A 79 14.98 -23.41 9.79
C ALA A 79 14.93 -21.91 9.46
N GLY A 80 13.77 -21.39 9.05
CA GLY A 80 13.60 -19.99 8.64
C GLY A 80 12.45 -19.81 7.65
N TRP A 81 12.12 -18.54 7.41
CA TRP A 81 11.14 -18.09 6.42
C TRP A 81 11.75 -17.81 5.06
#